data_AF-A0A5C7WZT3-F1
#
_entry.id   AF-A0A5C7WZT3-F1
#
_cell.length_a   1.000
_cell.length_b   1.000
_cell.length_c   1.000
_cell.angle_alpha   90.00
_cell.angle_beta   90.00
_cell.angle_gamma   90.00
#
_symmetry.space_group_name_H-M   'P 1'
#
loop_
_entity.id
_entity.type
_entity.pdbx_description
1 polymer ?
#
loop_
_entity_poly.entity_id
_entity_poly.type
_entity_poly.pdbx_seq_one_letter_code
_entity_poly.pdbx_strand_id
1 'polypeptide(L)'
;MVPTSPARIDDDLCASAKLAGEARSRSASQQVAHWARIGREVEASSGISQRDLAEVLAGARTCDSLNPKEQAVVRAEWTERMMSRREALDLAARFAAAGRSWIELDEDGKVVERSPVESSPTARASQNALKAKATKSTKAASGAATRKVAPGVASARAVVKPTDARASKPGRKPKRRASGARSTP
;
A
#
# COMPACT_ATOMS: atom_id res chain seq x y z
N MET A 1 -24.66 22.62 13.31
CA MET A 1 -23.63 21.66 13.77
C MET A 1 -22.96 21.09 12.54
N VAL A 2 -21.63 21.22 12.38
CA VAL A 2 -20.94 20.64 11.22
C VAL A 2 -20.88 19.13 11.43
N PRO A 3 -21.36 18.29 10.48
CA PRO A 3 -21.32 16.85 10.63
C PRO A 3 -19.87 16.36 10.67
N THR A 4 -19.56 15.47 11.61
CA THR A 4 -18.26 14.81 11.73
C THR A 4 -18.41 13.33 11.39
N SER A 5 -17.50 12.82 10.56
CA SER A 5 -17.43 11.39 10.24
C SER A 5 -16.29 10.75 11.04
N PRO A 6 -16.49 9.56 11.64
CA PRO A 6 -15.42 8.86 12.33
C PRO A 6 -14.35 8.40 11.32
N ALA A 7 -13.08 8.66 11.63
CA ALA A 7 -11.93 8.20 10.87
C ALA A 7 -11.00 7.43 11.81
N ARG A 8 -10.40 6.33 11.32
CA ARG A 8 -9.30 5.68 12.04
C ARG A 8 -8.03 6.50 11.81
N ILE A 9 -7.27 6.68 12.87
CA ILE A 9 -6.00 7.40 12.86
C ILE A 9 -4.97 6.46 13.47
N ASP A 10 -3.79 6.43 12.86
CA ASP A 10 -2.64 5.69 13.35
C ASP A 10 -2.23 6.14 14.77
N ASP A 11 -1.72 5.21 15.58
CA ASP A 11 -1.38 5.46 16.98
C ASP A 11 -0.21 6.46 17.12
N ASP A 12 0.79 6.42 16.24
CA ASP A 12 1.92 7.37 16.26
C ASP A 12 1.45 8.76 15.85
N LEU A 13 0.53 8.85 14.89
CA LEU A 13 -0.09 10.13 14.51
C LEU A 13 -0.96 10.69 15.66
N CYS A 14 -1.69 9.83 16.38
CA CYS A 14 -2.46 10.21 17.56
C CYS A 14 -1.54 10.71 18.69
N ALA A 15 -0.44 10.01 18.97
CA ALA A 15 0.55 10.39 19.97
C ALA A 15 1.21 11.74 19.62
N SER A 16 1.62 11.92 18.35
CA SER A 16 2.18 13.18 17.85
C SER A 16 1.20 14.34 17.99
N ALA A 17 -0.08 14.10 17.69
CA ALA A 17 -1.12 15.11 17.81
C ALA A 17 -1.40 15.53 19.27
N LYS A 18 -1.30 14.61 20.23
CA LYS A 18 -1.40 14.94 21.67
C LYS A 18 -0.28 15.90 22.07
N LEU A 19 0.95 15.53 21.79
CA LEU A 19 2.14 16.34 22.15
C LEU A 19 2.07 17.75 21.53
N ALA A 20 1.75 17.85 20.24
CA ALA A 20 1.64 19.15 19.57
C ALA A 20 0.40 19.95 20.02
N GLY A 21 -0.68 19.27 20.38
CA GLY A 21 -1.93 19.87 20.84
C GLY A 21 -1.81 20.48 22.23
N GLU A 22 -1.11 19.83 23.16
CA GLU A 22 -0.87 20.32 24.52
C GLU A 22 -0.23 21.71 24.53
N ALA A 23 0.82 21.91 23.72
CA ALA A 23 1.51 23.19 23.58
C ALA A 23 0.61 24.33 23.04
N ARG A 24 -0.55 24.01 22.46
CA ARG A 24 -1.50 24.94 21.85
C ARG A 24 -2.91 24.85 22.46
N SER A 25 -3.06 24.15 23.58
CA SER A 25 -4.34 23.90 24.25
C SER A 25 -5.41 23.28 23.33
N ARG A 26 -5.03 22.27 22.55
CA ARG A 26 -5.92 21.50 21.66
C ARG A 26 -5.89 20.01 21.99
N SER A 27 -7.03 19.34 21.83
CA SER A 27 -7.09 17.88 21.86
C SER A 27 -6.40 17.26 20.64
N ALA A 28 -6.08 15.97 20.70
CA ALA A 28 -5.46 15.24 19.58
C ALA A 28 -6.31 15.35 18.30
N SER A 29 -7.62 15.10 18.37
CA SER A 29 -8.52 15.20 17.22
C SER A 29 -8.58 16.62 16.65
N GLN A 30 -8.57 17.65 17.51
CA GLN A 30 -8.53 19.05 17.07
C GLN A 30 -7.20 19.38 16.39
N GLN A 31 -6.09 18.87 16.92
CA GLN A 31 -4.76 19.09 16.37
C GLN A 31 -4.60 18.39 15.00
N VAL A 32 -5.12 17.17 14.83
CA VAL A 32 -5.17 16.50 13.52
C VAL A 32 -6.03 17.29 12.54
N ALA A 33 -7.23 17.72 12.95
CA ALA A 33 -8.09 18.54 12.08
C ALA A 33 -7.42 19.87 11.68
N HIS A 34 -6.61 20.45 12.58
CA HIS A 34 -5.83 21.65 12.31
C HIS A 34 -4.73 21.38 11.28
N TRP A 35 -3.94 20.32 11.44
CA TRP A 35 -2.94 19.92 10.45
C TRP A 35 -3.55 19.59 9.10
N ALA A 36 -4.66 18.86 9.07
CA ALA A 36 -5.37 18.56 7.82
C ALA A 36 -5.83 19.84 7.10
N ARG A 37 -6.31 20.85 7.84
CA ARG A 37 -6.63 22.16 7.26
C ARG A 37 -5.39 22.84 6.68
N ILE A 38 -4.29 22.91 7.43
CA ILE A 38 -3.05 23.52 6.96
C ILE A 38 -2.48 22.77 5.75
N GLY A 39 -2.46 21.44 5.77
CA GLY A 39 -1.95 20.61 4.69
C GLY A 39 -2.66 20.90 3.37
N ARG A 40 -4.01 20.97 3.39
CA ARG A 40 -4.78 21.36 2.21
C ARG A 40 -4.42 22.75 1.68
N GLU A 41 -4.27 23.74 2.56
CA GLU A 41 -3.86 25.09 2.13
C GLU A 41 -2.44 25.12 1.56
N VAL A 42 -1.52 24.34 2.14
CA VAL A 42 -0.15 24.22 1.65
C VAL A 42 -0.13 23.59 0.26
N GLU A 43 -0.90 22.53 0.02
CA GLU A 43 -1.01 21.86 -1.28
C GLU A 43 -1.70 22.71 -2.34
N ALA A 44 -2.70 23.50 -1.95
CA ALA A 44 -3.41 24.42 -2.84
C ALA A 44 -2.60 25.67 -3.19
N SER A 45 -1.59 26.02 -2.38
CA SER A 45 -0.77 27.20 -2.60
C SER A 45 0.15 27.04 -3.82
N SER A 46 0.36 28.13 -4.56
CA SER A 46 1.32 28.16 -5.68
C SER A 46 2.79 28.02 -5.27
N GLY A 47 3.07 27.88 -3.95
CA GLY A 47 4.41 27.71 -3.41
C GLY A 47 4.92 26.26 -3.41
N ILE A 48 4.12 25.31 -3.89
CA ILE A 48 4.47 23.90 -4.04
C ILE A 48 4.37 23.51 -5.51
N SER A 49 5.51 23.21 -6.14
CA SER A 49 5.55 22.74 -7.52
C SER A 49 5.24 21.25 -7.60
N GLN A 50 4.00 20.90 -7.94
CA GLN A 50 3.57 19.49 -8.11
C GLN A 50 4.40 18.74 -9.15
N ARG A 51 4.88 19.45 -10.18
CA ARG A 51 5.79 18.90 -11.18
C ARG A 51 7.13 18.49 -10.56
N ASP A 52 7.72 19.37 -9.77
CA ASP A 52 9.05 19.13 -9.21
C ASP A 52 9.01 18.02 -8.15
N LEU A 53 7.94 17.97 -7.35
CA LEU A 53 7.63 16.84 -6.47
C LEU A 53 7.55 15.53 -7.25
N ALA A 54 6.80 15.50 -8.35
CA ALA A 54 6.66 14.30 -9.18
C ALA A 54 8.01 13.86 -9.81
N GLU A 55 8.84 14.80 -10.25
CA GLU A 55 10.18 14.52 -10.78
C GLU A 55 11.09 13.89 -9.70
N VAL A 56 11.07 14.38 -8.46
CA VAL A 56 11.83 13.79 -7.34
C VAL A 56 11.28 12.42 -6.96
N LEU A 57 9.96 12.29 -6.86
CA LEU A 57 9.30 11.01 -6.52
C LEU A 57 9.50 9.93 -7.60
N ALA A 58 9.75 10.34 -8.85
CA ALA A 58 10.15 9.45 -9.95
C ALA A 58 11.67 9.20 -10.03
N GLY A 59 12.48 9.86 -9.20
CA GLY A 59 13.94 9.77 -9.23
C GLY A 59 14.60 10.54 -10.38
N ALA A 60 13.87 11.41 -11.08
CA ALA A 60 14.37 12.23 -12.18
C ALA A 60 15.04 13.54 -11.72
N ARG A 61 14.85 13.92 -10.45
CA ARG A 61 15.43 15.10 -9.82
C ARG A 61 15.91 14.76 -8.40
N THR A 62 16.93 15.48 -7.91
CA THR A 62 17.38 15.35 -6.52
C THR A 62 16.46 16.09 -5.54
N CYS A 63 16.20 15.49 -4.38
CA CYS A 63 15.38 16.09 -3.32
C CYS A 63 15.99 17.40 -2.79
N ASP A 64 17.32 17.50 -2.74
CA ASP A 64 18.02 18.67 -2.19
C ASP A 64 17.84 19.94 -3.05
N SER A 65 17.36 19.79 -4.29
CA SER A 65 17.05 20.91 -5.18
C SER A 65 15.70 21.57 -4.90
N LEU A 66 14.84 20.93 -4.08
CA LEU A 66 13.54 21.44 -3.70
C LEU A 66 13.64 22.43 -2.54
N ASN A 67 12.65 23.31 -2.42
CA ASN A 67 12.56 24.17 -1.24
C ASN A 67 12.18 23.34 0.02
N PRO A 68 12.42 23.84 1.24
CA PRO A 68 12.20 23.05 2.47
C PRO A 68 10.78 22.52 2.67
N LYS A 69 9.76 23.24 2.17
CA LYS A 69 8.36 22.80 2.26
C LYS A 69 8.10 21.64 1.31
N GLU A 70 8.57 21.74 0.09
CA GLU A 70 8.49 20.68 -0.91
C GLU A 70 9.24 19.42 -0.46
N GLN A 71 10.43 19.57 0.14
CA GLN A 71 11.16 18.44 0.73
C GLN A 71 10.37 17.74 1.84
N ALA A 72 9.62 18.49 2.66
CA ALA A 72 8.76 17.91 3.70
C ALA A 72 7.62 17.08 3.09
N VAL A 73 7.02 17.55 1.99
CA VAL A 73 6.00 16.80 1.24
C VAL A 73 6.59 15.52 0.65
N VAL A 74 7.77 15.58 0.01
CA VAL A 74 8.45 14.39 -0.52
C VAL A 74 8.73 13.35 0.58
N ARG A 75 9.17 13.78 1.77
CA ARG A 75 9.40 12.85 2.89
C ARG A 75 8.11 12.17 3.36
N ALA A 76 6.99 12.90 3.43
CA ALA A 76 5.70 12.32 3.78
C ALA A 76 5.26 11.26 2.74
N GLU A 77 5.35 11.61 1.46
CA GLU A 77 5.04 10.70 0.33
C GLU A 77 5.92 9.45 0.32
N TRP A 78 7.22 9.59 0.58
CA TRP A 78 8.11 8.43 0.67
C TRP A 78 7.75 7.52 1.85
N THR A 79 7.44 8.08 3.01
CA THR A 79 7.01 7.27 4.17
C THR A 79 5.78 6.44 3.81
N GLU A 80 4.75 7.06 3.23
CA GLU A 80 3.53 6.37 2.80
C GLU A 80 3.82 5.27 1.76
N ARG A 81 4.59 5.60 0.72
CA ARG A 81 4.96 4.62 -0.33
C ARG A 81 5.80 3.48 0.22
N MET A 82 6.70 3.74 1.17
CA MET A 82 7.51 2.71 1.80
C MET A 82 6.68 1.79 2.69
N MET A 83 5.74 2.34 3.47
CA MET A 83 4.81 1.55 4.28
C MET A 83 3.95 0.65 3.38
N SER A 84 3.31 1.23 2.37
CA SER A 84 2.49 0.48 1.41
C SER A 84 3.29 -0.62 0.69
N ARG A 85 4.51 -0.31 0.23
CA ARG A 85 5.39 -1.31 -0.38
C ARG A 85 5.80 -2.42 0.57
N ARG A 86 6.00 -2.11 1.85
CA ARG A 86 6.38 -3.08 2.88
C ARG A 86 5.21 -4.01 3.21
N GLU A 87 4.00 -3.46 3.35
CA GLU A 87 2.78 -4.24 3.57
C GLU A 87 2.46 -5.17 2.41
N ALA A 88 2.71 -4.73 1.17
CA ALA A 88 2.50 -5.53 -0.03
C ALA A 88 3.63 -6.55 -0.31
N LEU A 89 4.73 -6.54 0.47
CA LEU A 89 5.90 -7.35 0.19
C LEU A 89 5.76 -8.76 0.79
N ASP A 90 5.66 -9.76 -0.09
CA ASP A 90 5.71 -11.17 0.30
C ASP A 90 7.02 -11.83 -0.17
N LEU A 91 8.07 -11.70 0.66
CA LEU A 91 9.36 -12.34 0.39
C LEU A 91 9.29 -13.86 0.56
N ALA A 92 8.47 -14.36 1.47
CA ALA A 92 8.31 -15.78 1.73
C ALA A 92 7.78 -16.51 0.49
N ALA A 93 6.70 -16.01 -0.12
CA ALA A 93 6.19 -16.54 -1.39
C ALA A 93 7.23 -16.46 -2.50
N ARG A 94 8.00 -15.37 -2.57
CA ARG A 94 9.07 -15.21 -3.57
C ARG A 94 10.23 -16.20 -3.38
N PHE A 95 10.61 -16.50 -2.14
CA PHE A 95 11.65 -17.48 -1.85
C PHE A 95 11.17 -18.91 -2.08
N ALA A 96 9.95 -19.23 -1.65
CA ALA A 96 9.30 -20.52 -1.89
C ALA A 96 9.19 -20.82 -3.40
N ALA A 97 8.70 -19.86 -4.19
CA ALA A 97 8.63 -19.99 -5.65
C ALA A 97 9.99 -20.18 -6.32
N ALA A 98 11.06 -19.66 -5.71
CA ALA A 98 12.43 -19.82 -6.18
C ALA A 98 13.12 -21.08 -5.64
N GLY A 99 12.45 -21.90 -4.83
CA GLY A 99 13.06 -23.09 -4.22
C GLY A 99 14.21 -22.77 -3.26
N ARG A 100 14.21 -21.59 -2.63
CA ARG A 100 15.25 -21.16 -1.68
C ARG A 100 14.74 -21.20 -0.25
N SER A 101 15.55 -21.70 0.69
CA SER A 101 15.30 -21.48 2.11
C SER A 101 15.55 -20.02 2.50
N TRP A 102 14.88 -19.56 3.56
CA TRP A 102 15.07 -18.23 4.13
C TRP A 102 14.96 -18.26 5.64
N ILE A 103 15.54 -17.24 6.28
CA ILE A 103 15.46 -17.03 7.72
C ILE A 103 14.54 -15.85 7.97
N GLU A 104 13.61 -15.99 8.91
CA GLU A 104 12.70 -14.94 9.34
C GLU A 104 12.50 -14.98 10.86
N LEU A 105 11.84 -13.96 11.39
CA LEU A 105 11.33 -13.99 12.75
C LEU A 105 9.90 -14.57 12.71
N ASP A 106 9.60 -15.51 13.59
CA ASP A 106 8.22 -15.95 13.82
C ASP A 106 7.40 -14.92 14.63
N GLU A 107 6.13 -15.24 14.90
CA GLU A 107 5.22 -14.34 15.63
C GLU A 107 5.69 -14.01 17.06
N ASP A 108 6.52 -14.88 17.65
CA ASP A 108 7.13 -14.68 18.98
C ASP A 108 8.46 -13.91 18.90
N GLY A 109 8.89 -13.51 17.70
CA GLY A 109 10.16 -12.85 17.45
C GLY A 109 11.37 -13.77 17.48
N LYS A 110 11.18 -15.10 17.36
CA LYS A 110 12.28 -16.07 17.31
C LYS A 110 12.75 -16.27 15.89
N VAL A 111 14.06 -16.39 15.73
CA VAL A 111 14.68 -16.70 14.44
C VAL A 111 14.33 -18.14 14.05
N VAL A 112 13.70 -18.31 12.88
CA VAL A 112 13.35 -19.62 12.31
C VAL A 112 13.86 -19.73 10.88
N GLU A 113 14.33 -20.92 10.51
CA GLU A 113 14.63 -21.25 9.12
C GLU A 113 13.39 -21.88 8.46
N ARG A 114 13.04 -21.39 7.28
CA ARG A 114 11.97 -21.89 6.42
C ARG A 114 12.57 -22.46 5.16
N SER A 115 12.17 -23.67 4.79
CA SER A 115 12.57 -24.31 3.53
C SER A 115 11.36 -24.47 2.60
N PRO A 116 11.55 -24.43 1.25
CA PRO A 116 10.47 -24.64 0.27
C PRO A 116 9.87 -26.05 0.28
N VAL A 117 10.42 -26.95 1.09
CA VAL A 117 9.97 -28.33 1.24
C VAL A 117 9.24 -28.45 2.59
N GLU A 118 7.94 -28.71 2.45
CA GLU A 118 6.97 -29.16 3.46
C GLU A 118 6.36 -28.11 4.41
N SER A 119 5.11 -27.76 4.09
CA SER A 119 4.08 -27.45 5.07
C SER A 119 4.22 -28.44 6.24
N SER A 120 4.59 -27.94 7.42
CA SER A 120 4.98 -28.77 8.56
C SER A 120 3.98 -29.91 8.85
N PRO A 121 4.44 -31.11 9.27
CA PRO A 121 3.58 -32.28 9.54
C PRO A 121 2.47 -32.00 10.57
N THR A 122 2.67 -30.99 11.42
CA THR A 122 1.73 -30.57 12.48
C THR A 122 0.43 -29.96 11.93
N ALA A 123 0.48 -29.31 10.76
CA ALA A 123 -0.72 -28.75 10.12
C ALA A 123 -1.56 -29.85 9.42
N ARG A 124 -0.88 -30.85 8.83
CA ARG A 124 -1.54 -31.97 8.13
C ARG A 124 -2.26 -32.93 9.10
N ALA A 125 -1.71 -33.16 10.28
CA ALA A 125 -2.34 -33.97 11.32
C ALA A 125 -3.63 -33.33 11.87
N SER A 126 -3.61 -32.00 12.08
CA SER A 126 -4.75 -31.26 12.61
C SER A 126 -5.91 -31.16 11.61
N GLN A 127 -5.61 -31.00 10.32
CA GLN A 127 -6.64 -30.98 9.27
C GLN A 127 -7.27 -32.35 9.00
N ASN A 128 -6.50 -33.44 9.11
CA ASN A 128 -7.04 -34.80 8.97
C ASN A 128 -7.88 -35.23 10.18
N ALA A 129 -7.53 -34.79 11.41
CA ALA A 129 -8.32 -35.04 12.61
C ALA A 129 -9.69 -34.33 12.60
N LEU A 130 -9.75 -33.12 12.02
CA LEU A 130 -11.01 -32.38 11.85
C LEU A 130 -11.92 -33.03 10.78
N LYS A 131 -11.36 -33.59 9.70
CA LYS A 131 -12.12 -34.34 8.70
C LYS A 131 -12.65 -35.69 9.20
N ALA A 132 -11.90 -36.39 10.06
CA ALA A 132 -12.33 -37.67 10.65
C ALA A 132 -13.46 -37.51 11.68
N LYS A 133 -13.56 -36.36 12.36
CA LYS A 133 -14.70 -36.05 13.25
C LYS A 133 -15.97 -35.66 12.49
N ALA A 134 -15.86 -35.10 11.30
CA ALA A 134 -17.02 -34.71 10.48
C ALA A 134 -17.76 -35.91 9.85
N THR A 135 -17.06 -37.00 9.50
CA THR A 135 -17.68 -38.20 8.91
C THR A 135 -18.34 -39.14 9.91
N LYS A 136 -18.10 -38.98 11.22
CA LYS A 136 -18.79 -39.76 12.27
C LYS A 136 -20.13 -39.15 12.70
N SER A 137 -20.40 -37.88 12.34
CA SER A 137 -21.60 -37.15 12.78
C SER A 137 -22.78 -37.18 11.78
N THR A 138 -22.69 -37.90 10.67
CA THR A 138 -23.80 -38.00 9.69
C THR A 138 -24.50 -39.37 9.66
N LYS A 139 -24.14 -40.31 10.55
CA LYS A 139 -24.84 -41.61 10.70
C LYS A 139 -25.84 -41.62 11.86
N ALA A 140 -26.57 -40.53 12.07
CA ALA A 140 -27.67 -40.48 13.05
C ALA A 140 -28.68 -39.37 12.71
N ALA A 141 -29.36 -39.48 11.56
CA ALA A 141 -30.70 -38.93 11.33
C ALA A 141 -31.12 -39.20 9.88
N SER A 142 -31.62 -40.42 9.62
CA SER A 142 -32.41 -40.71 8.42
C SER A 142 -33.83 -41.03 8.88
N GLY A 143 -34.69 -40.01 8.88
CA GLY A 143 -36.13 -40.11 9.10
C GLY A 143 -36.82 -39.18 8.10
N ALA A 144 -37.62 -39.78 7.21
CA ALA A 144 -38.08 -39.25 5.94
C ALA A 144 -39.10 -38.11 6.03
N ALA A 145 -39.03 -37.16 5.08
CA ALA A 145 -40.20 -36.42 4.59
C ALA A 145 -39.94 -35.87 3.17
N THR A 146 -40.68 -36.41 2.21
CA THR A 146 -40.78 -35.97 0.81
C THR A 146 -41.49 -34.63 0.67
N ARG A 147 -40.94 -33.69 -0.11
CA ARG A 147 -41.74 -32.74 -0.91
C ARG A 147 -40.96 -32.21 -2.12
N LYS A 148 -41.75 -31.86 -3.12
CA LYS A 148 -41.53 -31.80 -4.57
C LYS A 148 -41.39 -30.35 -5.02
N VAL A 149 -40.38 -29.97 -5.82
CA VAL A 149 -40.37 -28.70 -6.58
C VAL A 149 -39.58 -28.83 -7.90
N ALA A 150 -40.14 -28.25 -8.96
CA ALA A 150 -39.68 -28.24 -10.36
C ALA A 150 -38.59 -27.15 -10.62
N PRO A 151 -37.94 -27.12 -11.81
CA PRO A 151 -36.71 -26.36 -12.04
C PRO A 151 -36.97 -24.97 -12.66
N GLY A 152 -36.06 -24.02 -12.38
CA GLY A 152 -36.13 -22.65 -12.90
C GLY A 152 -34.76 -22.00 -13.12
N VAL A 153 -34.32 -22.04 -14.37
CA VAL A 153 -33.64 -21.02 -15.20
C VAL A 153 -32.27 -20.41 -14.81
N ALA A 154 -31.42 -20.44 -15.84
CA ALA A 154 -30.07 -19.93 -16.06
C ALA A 154 -29.79 -18.42 -15.91
N SER A 155 -28.50 -18.07 -15.73
CA SER A 155 -27.70 -17.15 -16.59
C SER A 155 -26.28 -16.96 -15.99
N ALA A 156 -25.17 -17.37 -16.63
CA ALA A 156 -24.42 -16.75 -17.75
C ALA A 156 -23.73 -15.41 -17.37
N ARG A 157 -22.39 -15.40 -17.18
CA ARG A 157 -21.30 -14.89 -18.08
C ARG A 157 -21.22 -13.33 -18.13
N ALA A 158 -20.09 -12.62 -18.22
CA ALA A 158 -18.78 -12.91 -18.78
C ALA A 158 -17.69 -11.91 -18.28
N VAL A 159 -16.43 -12.31 -18.46
CA VAL A 159 -15.18 -11.58 -18.23
C VAL A 159 -14.81 -10.76 -19.49
N VAL A 160 -14.34 -9.51 -19.31
CA VAL A 160 -13.76 -8.66 -20.36
C VAL A 160 -12.27 -8.44 -20.09
N LYS A 161 -11.44 -8.61 -21.14
CA LYS A 161 -9.98 -8.36 -21.18
C LYS A 161 -9.69 -6.88 -21.50
N PRO A 162 -8.55 -6.30 -21.08
CA PRO A 162 -8.04 -5.07 -21.67
C PRO A 162 -6.93 -5.33 -22.69
N THR A 163 -7.00 -4.57 -23.79
CA THR A 163 -6.04 -4.44 -24.88
C THR A 163 -4.99 -3.37 -24.57
N ASP A 164 -3.75 -3.67 -24.96
CA ASP A 164 -2.56 -2.84 -24.82
C ASP A 164 -2.29 -2.11 -26.16
N ALA A 165 -1.99 -0.81 -26.13
CA ALA A 165 -1.56 -0.06 -27.31
C ALA A 165 -0.63 1.10 -26.92
N ARG A 166 0.67 0.88 -27.16
CA ARG A 166 1.77 1.84 -27.03
C ARG A 166 2.22 2.28 -28.42
N ALA A 167 2.13 3.58 -28.73
CA ALA A 167 3.01 4.25 -29.69
C ALA A 167 2.82 5.78 -29.63
N SER A 168 3.91 6.53 -29.42
CA SER A 168 4.31 7.68 -30.26
C SER A 168 5.53 8.43 -29.71
N LYS A 169 6.57 8.53 -30.54
CA LYS A 169 7.64 9.55 -30.52
C LYS A 169 7.30 10.59 -31.59
N PRO A 170 7.64 11.88 -31.40
CA PRO A 170 8.72 12.53 -32.18
C PRO A 170 9.48 13.57 -31.30
N GLY A 171 10.58 14.25 -31.63
CA GLY A 171 11.42 14.44 -32.80
C GLY A 171 12.15 15.80 -32.66
N ARG A 172 13.48 15.86 -32.90
CA ARG A 172 14.34 16.98 -33.44
C ARG A 172 14.20 18.41 -32.85
N LYS A 173 15.26 19.12 -32.41
CA LYS A 173 16.42 19.82 -33.10
C LYS A 173 16.94 20.94 -32.12
N PRO A 174 17.92 21.85 -32.41
CA PRO A 174 19.13 21.86 -33.24
C PRO A 174 20.41 22.45 -32.55
N LYS A 175 21.49 22.55 -33.35
CA LYS A 175 22.87 23.08 -33.12
C LYS A 175 22.99 24.43 -32.41
N ARG A 176 23.96 24.55 -31.47
CA ARG A 176 24.46 25.83 -30.93
C ARG A 176 25.55 26.44 -31.83
N ARG A 177 25.41 27.74 -32.03
CA ARG A 177 26.27 28.64 -32.81
C ARG A 177 27.60 28.94 -32.12
N ALA A 178 28.53 29.37 -32.96
CA ALA A 178 29.93 29.64 -32.71
C ALA A 178 30.22 30.80 -31.74
N SER A 179 31.37 30.63 -31.10
CA SER A 179 32.28 31.61 -30.50
C SER A 179 32.43 32.91 -31.31
N GLY A 180 32.41 34.04 -30.61
CA GLY A 180 32.78 35.36 -31.10
C GLY A 180 33.24 36.23 -29.94
N ALA A 181 34.49 36.71 -30.02
CA ALA A 181 35.25 37.46 -29.03
C ALA A 181 34.89 38.96 -28.97
N ARG A 182 35.20 39.65 -27.87
CA ARG A 182 36.31 40.66 -27.77
C ARG A 182 36.19 41.59 -26.55
N SER A 183 37.37 41.78 -25.94
CA SER A 183 37.98 43.02 -25.45
C SER A 183 37.24 43.97 -24.50
N THR A 184 37.84 44.04 -23.31
CA THR A 184 38.03 45.17 -22.39
C THR A 184 38.47 46.48 -23.07
N PRO A 185 38.33 47.61 -22.35
CA PRO A 185 39.48 48.13 -21.57
C PRO A 185 39.32 47.99 -20.05
#